data_AF-A0A968PVV9-F1
#
_entry.id   AF-A0A968PVV9-F1
#
_cell.length_a   1.000
_cell.length_b   1.000
_cell.length_c   1.000
_cell.angle_alpha   90.00
_cell.angle_beta   90.00
_cell.angle_gamma   90.00
#
_symmetry.space_group_name_H-M   'P 1'
#
loop_
_entity.id
_entity.type
_entity.pdbx_description
1 polymer ?
#
loop_
_entity_poly.entity_id
_entity_poly.type
_entity_poly.pdbx_seq_one_letter_code
_entity_poly.pdbx_strand_id
1 'polypeptide(L)'
;MPAPTWTDWNRTRRVDIRTGTTPHVLRDVMKQWEGNNVRLERGADFSEFVSLLREGKPVVTLLRVGSIPPETTLSGTWPMMHWVAVDGFDESDRMIYYTDTDGG
;
A
#
# COMPACT_ATOMS: atom_id res chain seq x y z
N MET A 1 -0.55 13.44 -21.13
CA MET A 1 0.33 14.54 -20.67
C MET A 1 1.78 14.16 -21.01
N PRO A 2 2.64 15.12 -21.41
CA PRO A 2 4.01 14.82 -21.83
C PRO A 2 4.92 14.46 -20.64
N ALA A 3 5.94 13.65 -20.90
CA ALA A 3 6.90 13.19 -19.91
C ALA A 3 7.84 14.33 -19.44
N PRO A 4 8.25 14.35 -18.17
CA PRO A 4 9.11 15.39 -17.65
C PRO A 4 10.56 15.30 -18.17
N THR A 5 11.12 16.44 -18.59
CA THR A 5 12.54 16.60 -18.94
C THR A 5 13.38 17.06 -17.75
N TRP A 6 14.69 16.84 -17.86
CA TRP A 6 15.72 16.92 -16.81
C TRP A 6 16.02 18.34 -16.28
N THR A 7 15.38 19.38 -16.82
CA THR A 7 15.75 20.79 -16.59
C THR A 7 15.00 21.50 -15.46
N ASP A 8 14.02 20.88 -14.82
CA ASP A 8 13.21 21.50 -13.75
C ASP A 8 13.55 20.92 -12.37
N TRP A 9 14.64 21.39 -11.75
CA TRP A 9 15.10 20.92 -10.44
C TRP A 9 14.32 21.50 -9.25
N ASN A 10 13.59 22.62 -9.44
CA ASN A 10 12.95 23.37 -8.36
C ASN A 10 11.41 23.25 -8.32
N ARG A 11 10.82 22.34 -9.11
CA ARG A 11 9.46 21.87 -8.85
C ARG A 11 9.56 20.76 -7.82
N THR A 12 9.06 21.00 -6.61
CA THR A 12 8.69 19.96 -5.64
C THR A 12 7.64 19.06 -6.28
N ARG A 13 8.09 18.14 -7.16
CA ARG A 13 7.29 17.01 -7.62
C ARG A 13 6.96 16.23 -6.36
N ARG A 14 5.68 16.26 -5.97
CA ARG A 14 5.07 15.04 -5.44
C ARG A 14 5.44 13.96 -6.44
N VAL A 15 6.41 13.12 -6.07
CA VAL A 15 6.78 11.96 -6.88
C VAL A 15 5.47 11.23 -7.08
N ASP A 16 4.95 11.27 -8.30
CA ASP A 16 3.75 10.54 -8.68
C ASP A 16 4.21 9.09 -8.74
N ILE A 17 4.29 8.47 -7.56
CA ILE A 17 4.56 7.06 -7.44
C ILE A 17 3.39 6.43 -8.19
N ARG A 18 3.69 5.73 -9.30
CA ARG A 18 2.71 5.00 -10.12
C ARG A 18 2.11 3.84 -9.29
N THR A 19 1.36 4.14 -8.24
CA THR A 19 0.79 3.18 -7.28
C THR A 19 -0.55 2.62 -7.73
N GLY A 20 -0.94 2.83 -8.99
CA GLY A 20 -2.29 2.53 -9.44
C GLY A 20 -3.31 3.36 -8.64
N THR A 21 -4.20 2.68 -7.92
CA THR A 21 -5.23 3.33 -7.09
C THR A 21 -4.62 3.91 -5.81
N THR A 22 -4.71 5.23 -5.63
CA THR A 22 -4.23 5.87 -4.39
C THR A 22 -5.11 5.50 -3.18
N PRO A 23 -4.58 5.49 -1.94
CA PRO A 23 -5.35 5.09 -0.76
C PRO A 23 -6.63 5.88 -0.52
N HIS A 24 -6.66 7.17 -0.90
CA HIS A 24 -7.86 7.98 -0.79
C HIS A 24 -8.95 7.56 -1.76
N VAL A 25 -8.58 7.23 -3.00
CA VAL A 25 -9.52 6.77 -4.03
C VAL A 25 -10.13 5.43 -3.61
N LEU A 26 -9.32 4.49 -3.13
CA LEU A 26 -9.82 3.22 -2.63
C LEU A 26 -10.80 3.41 -1.47
N ARG A 27 -10.45 4.24 -0.48
CA ARG A 27 -11.34 4.60 0.62
C ARG A 27 -12.67 5.16 0.10
N ASP A 28 -12.62 6.08 -0.85
CA ASP A 28 -13.82 6.76 -1.35
C ASP A 28 -14.75 5.79 -2.10
N VAL A 29 -14.18 4.83 -2.85
CA VAL A 29 -14.93 3.72 -3.44
C VAL A 29 -15.55 2.84 -2.35
N MET A 30 -14.78 2.43 -1.34
CA MET A 30 -15.32 1.59 -0.26
C MET A 30 -16.41 2.30 0.55
N LYS A 31 -16.28 3.61 0.76
CA LYS A 31 -17.30 4.43 1.44
C LYS A 31 -18.63 4.45 0.71
N GLN A 32 -18.65 4.25 -0.60
CA GLN A 32 -19.89 4.14 -1.36
C GLN A 32 -20.71 2.90 -0.94
N TRP A 33 -20.04 1.84 -0.47
CA TRP A 33 -20.67 0.58 -0.07
C TRP A 33 -20.89 0.50 1.45
N GLU A 34 -19.85 0.83 2.23
CA GLU A 34 -19.83 0.66 3.69
C GLU A 34 -20.12 1.96 4.46
N GLY A 35 -20.35 3.07 3.74
CA GLY A 35 -20.65 4.38 4.33
C GLY A 35 -19.50 4.90 5.21
N ASN A 36 -19.82 5.29 6.44
CA ASN A 36 -18.86 5.86 7.38
C ASN A 36 -18.03 4.82 8.15
N ASN A 37 -18.22 3.52 7.87
CA ASN A 37 -17.48 2.45 8.54
C ASN A 37 -16.04 2.28 7.98
N VAL A 38 -15.72 2.96 6.88
CA VAL A 38 -14.39 2.89 6.25
C VAL A 38 -13.47 3.96 6.80
N ARG A 39 -12.37 3.51 7.41
CA ARG A 39 -11.30 4.36 7.94
C ARG A 39 -10.01 4.13 7.15
N LEU A 40 -9.33 5.23 6.80
CA LEU A 40 -8.02 5.18 6.15
C LEU A 40 -6.97 5.58 7.18
N GLU A 41 -6.10 4.63 7.53
CA GLU A 41 -4.94 4.87 8.39
C GLU A 41 -3.64 4.92 7.57
N ARG A 42 -2.71 5.77 8.00
CA ARG A 42 -1.40 5.95 7.35
C ARG A 42 -0.30 5.79 8.37
N GLY A 43 0.64 4.88 8.09
CA GLY A 43 1.67 4.52 9.07
C GLY A 43 1.06 3.87 10.31
N ALA A 44 0.02 3.05 10.12
CA ALA A 44 -0.59 2.28 11.19
C ALA A 44 0.47 1.40 11.86
N ASP A 45 0.44 1.36 13.18
CA ASP A 45 1.32 0.48 13.94
C ASP A 45 0.92 -0.98 13.71
N PHE A 46 1.91 -1.88 13.70
CA PHE A 46 1.63 -3.31 13.51
C PHE A 46 0.70 -3.87 14.59
N SER A 47 0.78 -3.37 15.83
CA SER A 47 -0.10 -3.80 16.91
C SER A 47 -1.55 -3.34 16.70
N GLU A 48 -1.76 -2.11 16.19
CA GLU A 48 -3.09 -1.61 15.84
C GLU A 48 -3.68 -2.44 14.69
N PHE A 49 -2.86 -2.71 13.67
CA PHE A 49 -3.24 -3.56 12.56
C PHE A 49 -3.65 -4.97 13.01
N VAL A 50 -2.88 -5.62 13.89
CA VAL A 50 -3.24 -6.92 14.47
C VAL A 50 -4.51 -6.85 15.30
N SER A 51 -4.72 -5.77 16.06
CA SER A 51 -5.95 -5.61 16.85
C SER A 51 -7.21 -5.59 15.96
N LEU A 52 -7.16 -4.92 14.81
CA LEU A 52 -8.26 -4.89 13.85
C LEU A 52 -8.57 -6.28 13.29
N LEU A 53 -7.54 -7.05 12.96
CA LEU A 53 -7.70 -8.42 12.47
C LEU A 53 -8.30 -9.35 13.55
N ARG A 54 -7.89 -9.20 14.82
CA ARG A 54 -8.45 -9.95 15.95
C ARG A 54 -9.94 -9.64 16.18
N GLU A 55 -10.36 -8.43 15.91
CA GLU A 55 -11.77 -8.01 15.96
C GLU A 55 -12.60 -8.54 14.79
N GLY A 56 -12.00 -9.25 13.84
CA GLY A 56 -12.67 -9.75 12.63
C GLY A 56 -12.99 -8.65 11.62
N LYS A 57 -12.33 -7.49 11.72
CA LYS A 57 -12.53 -6.38 10.77
C LYS A 57 -11.71 -6.65 9.51
N PRO A 58 -12.30 -6.56 8.31
CA PRO A 58 -11.56 -6.71 7.07
C PRO A 58 -10.59 -5.53 6.90
N VAL A 59 -9.33 -5.83 6.59
CA VAL A 59 -8.28 -4.82 6.38
C VAL A 59 -7.70 -4.95 4.99
N VAL A 60 -7.62 -3.82 4.27
CA VAL A 60 -6.94 -3.72 2.98
C VAL A 60 -5.68 -2.88 3.16
N THR A 61 -4.53 -3.44 2.80
CA THR A 61 -3.22 -2.82 3.06
C THR A 61 -2.47 -2.57 1.75
N LEU A 62 -1.77 -1.43 1.69
CA LEU A 62 -0.82 -1.12 0.64
C LEU A 62 0.60 -1.50 1.09
N LEU A 63 1.15 -2.53 0.48
CA LEU A 63 2.49 -3.03 0.79
C LEU A 63 3.48 -2.60 -0.28
N ARG A 64 4.75 -2.50 0.12
CA ARG A 64 5.87 -2.33 -0.79
C ARG A 64 6.41 -3.71 -1.15
N VAL A 65 6.27 -4.12 -2.40
CA VAL A 65 6.75 -5.41 -2.92
C VAL A 65 8.03 -5.19 -3.73
N GLY A 66 9.03 -6.04 -3.44
CA GLY A 66 10.34 -6.00 -4.06
C GLY A 66 11.43 -5.35 -3.18
N SER A 67 12.61 -5.97 -3.19
CA SER A 67 13.80 -5.48 -2.52
C SER A 67 14.60 -4.57 -3.46
N ILE A 68 15.22 -3.51 -2.94
CA ILE A 68 16.38 -2.90 -3.62
C ILE A 68 17.57 -3.75 -3.16
N PRO A 69 18.21 -4.55 -4.03
CA PRO A 69 19.44 -5.24 -3.65
C PRO A 69 20.46 -4.16 -3.24
N PRO A 70 21.11 -4.30 -2.07
CA PRO A 70 22.10 -3.32 -1.60
C PRO A 70 23.30 -3.19 -2.56
N GLU A 71 23.44 -4.11 -3.51
CA GLU A 71 24.57 -4.29 -4.42
C GLU A 71 24.35 -3.62 -5.78
N THR A 72 23.12 -3.18 -6.08
CA THR A 72 22.80 -2.52 -7.36
C THR A 72 22.87 -1.00 -7.23
N THR A 73 24.03 -0.47 -7.60
CA THR A 73 24.26 0.94 -7.91
C THR A 73 23.24 1.41 -8.96
N LEU A 74 22.25 2.21 -8.53
CA LEU A 74 21.47 3.14 -9.37
C LEU A 74 20.97 2.59 -10.72
N SER A 75 20.31 1.43 -10.73
CA SER A 75 19.37 1.06 -11.81
C SER A 75 17.97 0.82 -11.25
N GLY A 76 17.43 1.85 -10.58
CA GLY A 76 16.04 2.30 -10.76
C GLY A 76 14.87 1.32 -10.67
N THR A 77 14.98 0.13 -10.06
CA THR A 77 13.78 -0.67 -9.79
C THR A 77 13.04 -0.02 -8.63
N TRP A 78 12.15 0.91 -8.98
CA TRP A 78 11.22 1.47 -8.02
C TRP A 78 10.40 0.32 -7.45
N PRO A 79 10.34 0.18 -6.12
CA PRO A 79 9.53 -0.86 -5.52
C PRO A 79 8.08 -0.72 -5.97
N MET A 80 7.47 -1.86 -6.31
CA MET A 80 6.07 -1.86 -6.73
C MET A 80 5.21 -1.80 -5.47
N MET A 81 4.26 -0.88 -5.43
CA MET A 81 3.28 -0.85 -4.35
C MET A 81 2.13 -1.76 -4.74
N HIS A 82 1.69 -2.63 -3.83
CA HIS A 82 0.66 -3.63 -4.09
C HIS A 82 -0.43 -3.59 -3.03
N TRP A 83 -1.69 -3.67 -3.48
CA TRP A 83 -2.83 -3.76 -2.59
C TRP A 83 -3.11 -5.21 -2.27
N VAL A 84 -3.36 -5.52 -0.99
CA VAL A 84 -3.73 -6.88 -0.56
C VAL A 84 -4.89 -6.81 0.42
N ALA A 85 -5.79 -7.79 0.33
CA ALA A 85 -6.79 -8.04 1.36
C ALA A 85 -6.17 -8.97 2.41
N VAL A 86 -6.21 -8.58 3.68
CA VAL A 86 -5.56 -9.34 4.74
C VAL A 86 -6.60 -10.23 5.42
N ASP A 87 -6.33 -11.54 5.40
CA ASP A 87 -7.24 -12.58 5.89
C ASP A 87 -6.91 -13.01 7.32
N GLY A 88 -5.67 -12.80 7.78
CA GLY A 88 -5.25 -13.19 9.12
C GLY A 88 -3.82 -12.80 9.47
N PHE A 89 -3.37 -13.20 10.65
CA PHE A 89 -2.00 -13.02 11.12
C PHE A 89 -1.54 -14.22 11.94
N ASP A 90 -0.23 -14.48 11.90
CA ASP A 90 0.48 -15.35 12.84
C ASP A 90 1.37 -14.47 13.72
N GLU A 91 1.07 -14.43 15.01
CA GLU A 91 1.85 -13.65 15.98
C GLU A 91 3.22 -14.26 16.29
N SER A 92 3.32 -15.59 16.25
CA SER A 92 4.55 -16.32 16.57
C SER A 92 5.61 -16.02 15.54
N ASP A 93 5.22 -16.08 14.27
CA ASP A 93 6.11 -15.87 13.14
C ASP A 93 6.07 -14.43 12.59
N ARG A 94 5.24 -13.56 13.18
CA ARG A 94 5.00 -12.18 12.73
C ARG A 94 4.64 -12.09 11.24
N MET A 95 3.83 -13.03 10.79
CA MET A 95 3.37 -13.14 9.40
C MET A 95 1.93 -12.65 9.27
N ILE A 96 1.58 -12.18 8.08
CA ILE A 96 0.19 -11.90 7.70
C ILE A 96 -0.22 -12.88 6.61
N TYR A 97 -1.45 -13.36 6.69
CA TYR A 97 -2.09 -14.10 5.61
C TYR A 97 -2.89 -13.11 4.78
N TYR A 98 -2.74 -13.15 3.47
CA TYR A 98 -3.41 -12.23 2.58
C TYR A 98 -3.87 -12.93 1.31
N THR A 99 -4.98 -12.44 0.77
CA THR A 99 -5.47 -12.77 -0.56
C THR A 99 -4.92 -11.73 -1.51
N ASP A 100 -4.17 -12.21 -2.49
CA ASP A 100 -3.64 -11.37 -3.56
C ASP A 100 -4.78 -10.84 -4.44
N THR A 101 -4.79 -9.53 -4.70
CA THR A 101 -5.80 -8.91 -5.56
C THR A 101 -5.48 -9.01 -7.05
N ASP A 102 -4.29 -9.50 -7.42
CA ASP A 102 -3.89 -9.69 -8.83
C ASP A 102 -4.51 -10.93 -9.49
N GLY A 103 -5.34 -11.68 -8.77
CA GLY A 103 -6.09 -12.82 -9.32
C GLY A 103 -5.18 -13.99 -9.68
N GLY A 104 -4.95 -14.88 -8.72
CA GLY A 104 -4.44 -16.22 -8.99
C GLY A 104 -5.46 -17.09 -9.69
#